data_AF-A8JZN9-F1
#
_entry.id   AF-A8JZN9-F1
#
_cell.length_a   1.000
_cell.length_b   1.000
_cell.length_c   1.000
_cell.angle_alpha   90.00
_cell.angle_beta   90.00
_cell.angle_gamma   90.00
#
_symmetry.space_group_name_H-M   'P 1'
#
loop_
_entity.id
_entity.type
_entity.pdbx_description
1 polymer ?
#
loop_
_entity_poly.entity_id
_entity_poly.type
_entity_poly.pdbx_seq_one_letter_code
_entity_poly.pdbx_strand_id
1 'polypeptide(L)'
;MNGTEGPNFYIPMSNKTGVVRSPFEYPQYYLADPWKYAVLAAYMFMLILIGFPINFLTLYVTVQHKKLRTPLNYILLNLVFANHFMVLCGFTVTLYSSLNGYFVLGQTGCYFEGFFAT
;
A
#
# COMPACT_ATOMS: atom_id res chain seq x y z
N MET A 1 -29.70 0.51 -2.16
CA MET A 1 -28.38 1.13 -2.36
C MET A 1 -27.44 0.09 -2.97
N ASN A 2 -26.63 0.49 -3.96
CA ASN A 2 -25.71 -0.42 -4.67
C ASN A 2 -24.46 -0.74 -3.82
N GLY A 3 -24.05 0.18 -2.95
CA GLY A 3 -23.03 -0.04 -1.92
C GLY A 3 -23.56 0.26 -0.52
N THR A 4 -22.65 0.18 0.45
CA THR A 4 -22.91 0.44 1.87
C THR A 4 -21.95 1.51 2.36
N GLU A 5 -22.51 2.66 2.71
CA GLU A 5 -21.76 3.81 3.23
C GLU A 5 -21.73 3.76 4.76
N GLY A 6 -20.55 3.94 5.33
CA GLY A 6 -20.33 4.19 6.75
C GLY A 6 -19.75 5.60 6.94
N PRO A 7 -19.52 6.03 8.19
CA PRO A 7 -19.07 7.39 8.48
C PRO A 7 -17.72 7.75 7.83
N ASN A 8 -16.81 6.77 7.72
CA ASN A 8 -15.44 6.96 7.21
C ASN A 8 -15.05 5.93 6.13
N PHE A 9 -16.02 5.23 5.53
CA PHE A 9 -15.75 4.20 4.53
C PHE A 9 -16.94 4.01 3.59
N TYR A 10 -16.66 3.47 2.40
CA TYR A 10 -17.68 3.04 1.45
C TYR A 10 -17.34 1.63 0.95
N ILE A 11 -18.25 0.68 1.15
CA ILE A 11 -18.09 -0.70 0.71
C ILE A 11 -18.91 -0.89 -0.57
N PRO A 12 -18.30 -1.32 -1.69
CA PRO A 12 -18.97 -1.48 -2.98
C PRO A 12 -19.81 -2.78 -3.03
N MET A 13 -20.58 -3.05 -1.98
CA MET A 13 -21.51 -4.17 -1.87
C MET A 13 -22.77 -3.75 -1.13
N SER A 14 -23.93 -4.20 -1.60
CA SER A 14 -25.22 -3.92 -0.98
C SER A 14 -25.41 -4.72 0.31
N ASN A 15 -25.74 -4.07 1.42
CA ASN A 15 -25.99 -4.74 2.70
C ASN A 15 -27.39 -5.38 2.83
N LYS A 16 -28.01 -5.84 1.74
CA LYS A 16 -29.34 -6.49 1.80
C LYS A 16 -29.34 -7.77 2.64
N THR A 17 -28.22 -8.49 2.66
CA THR A 17 -28.03 -9.74 3.39
C THR A 17 -27.59 -9.52 4.84
N GLY A 18 -27.29 -8.29 5.24
CA GLY A 18 -26.84 -7.98 6.61
C GLY A 18 -25.43 -8.47 6.94
N VAL A 19 -24.63 -8.88 5.95
CA VAL A 19 -23.25 -9.41 6.15
C VAL A 19 -22.16 -8.35 6.12
N VAL A 20 -22.46 -7.15 5.61
CA VAL A 20 -21.47 -6.08 5.43
C VAL A 20 -21.02 -5.55 6.79
N ARG A 21 -19.71 -5.39 6.97
CA ARG A 21 -19.08 -4.97 8.23
C ARG A 21 -17.98 -3.94 7.98
N SER A 22 -17.67 -3.13 8.99
CA SER A 22 -16.61 -2.13 8.93
C SER A 22 -15.27 -2.74 8.51
N PRO A 23 -14.54 -2.16 7.54
CA PRO A 23 -13.23 -2.64 7.10
C PRO A 23 -12.12 -2.35 8.12
N PHE A 24 -12.42 -1.61 9.18
CA PHE A 24 -11.49 -1.29 10.26
C PHE A 24 -11.61 -2.24 11.45
N GLU A 25 -12.67 -3.04 11.51
CA GLU A 25 -12.97 -3.92 12.65
C GLU A 25 -13.04 -5.39 12.25
N TYR A 26 -13.53 -5.69 11.05
CA TYR A 26 -13.82 -7.06 10.62
C TYR A 26 -13.23 -7.41 9.25
N PRO A 27 -12.77 -8.67 9.06
CA PRO A 27 -12.33 -9.20 7.78
C PRO A 27 -13.39 -9.05 6.68
N GLN A 28 -12.94 -8.73 5.47
CA GLN A 28 -13.80 -8.46 4.32
C GLN A 28 -13.95 -9.65 3.37
N TYR A 29 -13.79 -10.89 3.84
CA TYR A 29 -13.87 -12.12 3.04
C TYR A 29 -15.23 -12.38 2.37
N TYR A 30 -16.25 -11.58 2.67
CA TYR A 30 -17.53 -11.62 1.97
C TYR A 30 -17.52 -10.85 0.64
N LEU A 31 -16.54 -9.97 0.40
CA LEU A 31 -16.37 -9.26 -0.87
C LEU A 31 -15.67 -10.12 -1.92
N ALA A 32 -14.73 -10.95 -1.47
CA ALA A 32 -13.85 -11.74 -2.31
C ALA A 32 -13.37 -12.97 -1.53
N ASP A 33 -13.10 -14.06 -2.25
CA ASP A 33 -12.55 -15.26 -1.63
C ASP A 33 -11.19 -14.97 -0.94
N PRO A 34 -10.89 -15.62 0.19
CA PRO A 34 -9.65 -15.38 0.95
C PRO A 34 -8.36 -15.52 0.12
N TRP A 35 -8.34 -16.39 -0.89
CA TRP A 35 -7.18 -16.56 -1.75
C TRP A 35 -6.83 -15.30 -2.57
N LYS A 36 -7.82 -14.44 -2.88
CA LYS A 36 -7.59 -13.18 -3.61
C LYS A 36 -6.81 -12.19 -2.74
N TYR A 37 -7.10 -12.16 -1.43
CA TYR A 37 -6.33 -11.38 -0.46
C TYR A 37 -4.90 -11.90 -0.31
N ALA A 38 -4.72 -13.23 -0.32
CA ALA A 38 -3.39 -13.84 -0.31
C ALA A 38 -2.58 -13.50 -1.58
N VAL A 39 -3.22 -13.48 -2.76
CA VAL A 39 -2.59 -13.05 -4.02
C VAL A 39 -2.19 -11.57 -3.94
N LEU A 40 -3.04 -10.70 -3.41
CA LEU A 40 -2.73 -9.28 -3.22
C LEU A 40 -1.54 -9.11 -2.25
N ALA A 41 -1.51 -9.85 -1.15
CA ALA A 41 -0.39 -9.85 -0.22
C ALA A 41 0.92 -10.32 -0.89
N ALA A 42 0.87 -11.41 -1.67
CA ALA A 42 2.04 -11.90 -2.42
C ALA A 42 2.54 -10.86 -3.45
N TYR A 43 1.62 -10.17 -4.12
CA TYR A 43 1.95 -9.09 -5.05
C TYR A 43 2.64 -7.92 -4.34
N MET A 44 2.08 -7.43 -3.23
CA MET A 44 2.69 -6.36 -2.44
C MET A 44 4.07 -6.76 -1.90
N PHE A 45 4.21 -8.01 -1.46
CA PHE A 45 5.50 -8.53 -1.00
C PHE A 45 6.54 -8.57 -2.13
N MET A 46 6.17 -8.99 -3.34
CA MET A 46 7.06 -8.92 -4.51
C MET A 46 7.47 -7.48 -4.84
N LEU A 47 6.54 -6.53 -4.77
CA LEU A 47 6.84 -5.11 -5.00
C LEU A 47 7.85 -4.58 -3.98
N ILE A 48 7.75 -4.97 -2.71
CA ILE A 48 8.72 -4.59 -1.68
C ILE A 48 10.09 -5.23 -1.97
N LEU A 49 10.12 -6.54 -2.27
CA LEU A 49 11.36 -7.28 -2.53
C LEU A 49 12.14 -6.78 -3.74
N ILE A 50 11.45 -6.33 -4.79
CA ILE A 50 12.09 -5.86 -6.03
C ILE A 50 12.27 -4.33 -5.99
N GLY A 51 11.25 -3.60 -5.53
CA GLY A 51 11.26 -2.15 -5.47
C GLY A 51 12.31 -1.61 -4.52
N PHE A 52 12.46 -2.19 -3.32
CA PHE A 52 13.46 -1.72 -2.37
C PHE A 52 14.91 -1.78 -2.92
N PRO A 53 15.42 -2.92 -3.42
CA PRO A 53 16.80 -2.99 -3.91
C PRO A 53 17.04 -2.16 -5.18
N ILE A 54 16.08 -2.05 -6.09
CA ILE A 54 16.24 -1.22 -7.30
C ILE A 54 16.39 0.25 -6.93
N ASN A 55 15.50 0.76 -6.08
CA ASN A 55 15.57 2.14 -5.62
C ASN A 55 16.85 2.37 -4.80
N PHE A 56 17.17 1.46 -3.88
CA PHE A 56 18.36 1.57 -3.05
C PHE A 56 19.65 1.58 -3.88
N LEU A 57 19.76 0.70 -4.88
CA LEU A 57 20.90 0.66 -5.78
C LEU A 57 21.02 1.96 -6.58
N THR A 58 19.90 2.51 -7.05
CA THR A 58 19.88 3.78 -7.79
C THR A 58 20.37 4.94 -6.92
N LEU A 59 19.91 5.00 -5.67
CA LEU A 59 20.38 5.99 -4.68
C LEU A 59 21.87 5.81 -4.39
N TYR A 60 22.31 4.57 -4.14
CA TYR A 60 23.70 4.24 -3.85
C TYR A 60 24.66 4.63 -4.99
N VAL A 61 24.35 4.23 -6.23
CA VAL A 61 25.15 4.54 -7.42
C VAL A 61 25.23 6.06 -7.64
N THR A 62 24.11 6.78 -7.45
CA THR A 62 24.07 8.24 -7.63
C THR A 62 24.93 8.97 -6.59
N VAL A 63 24.95 8.48 -5.34
CA VAL A 63 25.78 9.06 -4.27
C VAL A 63 27.27 8.78 -4.48
N GLN A 64 27.62 7.56 -4.89
CA GLN A 64 29.00 7.11 -5.10
C GLN A 64 29.67 7.82 -6.29
N HIS A 65 28.99 7.94 -7.42
CA HIS A 65 29.59 8.52 -8.63
C HIS A 65 29.39 10.04 -8.70
N LYS A 66 30.43 10.81 -8.35
CA LYS A 66 30.42 12.29 -8.45
C LYS A 66 30.05 12.83 -9.84
N LYS A 67 30.33 12.08 -10.91
CA LYS A 67 29.95 12.44 -12.29
C LYS A 67 28.44 12.47 -12.54
N LEU A 68 27.66 11.75 -11.73
CA LEU A 68 26.20 11.69 -11.85
C LEU A 68 25.49 12.84 -11.12
N ARG A 69 26.20 13.87 -10.61
CA ARG A 69 25.58 15.01 -9.90
C ARG A 69 25.13 16.13 -10.85
N THR A 70 24.38 15.76 -11.89
CA THR A 70 23.74 16.71 -12.80
C THR A 70 22.37 17.13 -12.25
N PRO A 71 21.85 18.31 -12.60
CA PRO A 71 20.51 18.76 -12.16
C PRO A 71 19.40 17.75 -12.50
N LEU A 72 19.53 17.02 -13.61
CA LEU A 72 18.59 15.97 -14.00
C LEU A 72 18.60 14.79 -13.01
N ASN A 73 19.76 14.37 -12.53
CA ASN A 73 19.88 13.24 -11.62
C ASN A 73 19.45 13.59 -10.18
N TYR A 74 19.42 14.87 -9.81
CA TYR A 74 18.84 15.29 -8.52
C TYR A 74 17.31 15.09 -8.48
N ILE A 75 16.62 15.28 -9.60
CA ILE A 75 15.17 14.98 -9.70
C ILE A 75 14.95 13.46 -9.54
N LEU A 76 15.79 12.66 -10.20
CA LEU A 76 15.73 11.21 -10.09
C LEU A 76 16.04 10.72 -8.67
N LEU A 77 16.98 11.36 -7.97
CA LEU A 77 17.27 11.05 -6.57
C LEU A 77 16.09 11.40 -5.66
N ASN A 78 15.39 12.52 -5.90
CA ASN A 78 14.18 12.87 -5.15
C ASN A 78 13.06 11.83 -5.38
N LEU A 79 12.86 11.41 -6.63
CA LEU A 79 11.88 10.38 -6.98
C LEU A 79 12.21 9.04 -6.28
N VAL A 80 13.48 8.62 -6.33
CA VAL A 80 13.93 7.38 -5.68
C VAL A 80 13.79 7.47 -4.16
N PHE A 81 14.06 8.63 -3.57
CA PHE A 81 13.86 8.87 -2.14
C PHE A 81 12.37 8.76 -1.78
N ALA A 82 11.48 9.40 -2.53
CA ALA A 82 10.04 9.26 -2.36
C ALA A 82 9.58 7.80 -2.47
N ASN A 83 10.11 7.06 -3.44
CA ASN A 83 9.76 5.65 -3.65
C ASN A 83 10.22 4.75 -2.48
N HIS A 84 11.30 5.10 -1.78
CA HIS A 84 11.67 4.39 -0.55
C HIS A 84 10.62 4.55 0.55
N PHE A 85 10.08 5.75 0.75
CA PHE A 85 9.01 5.96 1.74
C PHE A 85 7.73 5.22 1.35
N MET A 86 7.37 5.23 0.07
CA MET A 86 6.23 4.46 -0.43
C MET A 86 6.37 2.97 -0.11
N VAL A 87 7.54 2.38 -0.37
CA VAL A 87 7.79 0.96 -0.12
C VAL A 87 7.85 0.64 1.38
N LEU A 88 8.50 1.48 2.19
CA LEU A 88 8.70 1.24 3.63
C LEU A 88 7.45 1.53 4.47
N CYS A 89 6.66 2.52 4.09
CA CYS A 89 5.52 3.01 4.88
C CYS A 89 4.17 2.64 4.26
N GLY A 90 3.98 2.85 2.96
CA GLY A 90 2.72 2.54 2.28
C GLY A 90 2.54 1.03 2.09
N PHE A 91 3.42 0.41 1.31
CA PHE A 91 3.26 -0.99 0.92
C PHE A 91 3.34 -1.98 2.08
N THR A 92 4.06 -1.65 3.15
CA THR A 92 4.08 -2.47 4.37
C THR A 92 2.73 -2.50 5.08
N VAL A 93 2.03 -1.37 5.15
CA VAL A 93 0.68 -1.28 5.70
C VAL A 93 -0.31 -2.01 4.79
N THR A 94 -0.23 -1.82 3.47
CA THR A 94 -1.08 -2.54 2.50
C THR A 94 -0.87 -4.06 2.60
N LEU A 95 0.38 -4.51 2.70
CA LEU A 95 0.73 -5.92 2.89
C LEU A 95 0.10 -6.48 4.17
N TYR A 96 0.29 -5.77 5.29
CA TYR A 96 -0.23 -6.20 6.58
C TYR A 96 -1.77 -6.26 6.58
N SER A 97 -2.44 -5.27 5.98
CA SER A 97 -3.90 -5.26 5.84
C SER A 97 -4.39 -6.38 4.91
N SER A 98 -3.67 -6.65 3.82
CA SER A 98 -4.02 -7.71 2.85
C SER A 98 -3.87 -9.11 3.44
N LEU A 99 -2.86 -9.34 4.30
CA LEU A 99 -2.68 -10.62 5.00
C LEU A 99 -3.83 -10.95 5.97
N ASN A 100 -4.45 -9.92 6.55
CA ASN A 100 -5.55 -10.08 7.50
C ASN A 100 -6.94 -9.96 6.83
N GLY A 101 -7.01 -9.41 5.62
CA GLY A 101 -8.26 -9.20 4.88
C GLY A 101 -9.06 -7.96 5.32
N TYR A 102 -8.47 -7.08 6.12
CA TYR A 102 -9.05 -5.81 6.59
C TYR A 102 -7.95 -4.87 7.14
N PHE A 103 -8.30 -3.60 7.39
CA PHE A 103 -7.38 -2.61 7.93
C PHE A 103 -7.23 -2.77 9.44
N VAL A 104 -6.27 -3.61 9.86
CA VAL A 104 -5.99 -3.90 11.27
C VAL A 104 -5.56 -2.66 12.06
N LEU A 105 -4.87 -1.73 11.40
CA LEU A 105 -4.44 -0.46 11.98
C LEU A 105 -5.56 0.60 11.97
N GLY A 106 -6.79 0.23 11.61
CA GLY A 106 -7.94 1.11 11.60
C GLY A 106 -7.79 2.30 10.64
N GLN A 107 -8.44 3.41 10.98
CA GLN A 107 -8.46 4.63 10.16
C GLN A 107 -7.09 5.28 10.05
N THR A 108 -6.29 5.26 11.12
CA THR A 108 -4.94 5.84 11.12
C THR A 108 -4.02 5.09 10.16
N GLY A 109 -4.10 3.76 10.12
CA GLY A 109 -3.40 2.95 9.13
C GLY A 109 -3.80 3.29 7.69
N CYS A 110 -5.09 3.47 7.44
CA CYS A 110 -5.60 3.88 6.11
C CYS A 110 -5.10 5.27 5.70
N TYR A 111 -5.11 6.25 6.61
CA TYR A 111 -4.56 7.58 6.32
C TYR A 111 -3.05 7.53 6.08
N PHE A 112 -2.32 6.73 6.85
CA PHE A 112 -0.88 6.57 6.70
C PHE A 112 -0.53 5.88 5.37
N GLU A 113 -1.22 4.80 5.02
CA GLU A 113 -1.08 4.14 3.73
C GLU A 113 -1.35 5.10 2.59
N GLY A 114 -2.48 5.83 2.61
CA GLY A 114 -2.83 6.79 1.58
C GLY A 114 -1.84 7.94 1.45
N PHE A 115 -1.29 8.44 2.56
CA PHE A 115 -0.33 9.54 2.55
C PHE A 115 1.02 9.16 1.94
N PHE A 116 1.51 7.94 2.20
CA PHE A 116 2.80 7.50 1.66
C PHE A 116 2.69 6.82 0.29
N ALA A 117 1.49 6.38 -0.10
CA ALA A 117 1.24 5.81 -1.42
C ALA A 117 0.94 6.85 -2.51
N THR A 118 0.69 8.12 -2.15
CA THR A 118 0.36 9.23 -3.07
C THR A 118 1.48 10.27 -3.12
#